data_AF-A0AAV8TZE1-F1
#
_entry.id   AF-A0AAV8TZE1-F1
#
_cell.length_a   1.000
_cell.length_b   1.000
_cell.length_c   1.000
_cell.angle_alpha   90.00
_cell.angle_beta   90.00
_cell.angle_gamma   90.00
#
_symmetry.space_group_name_H-M   'P 1'
#
loop_
_entity.id
_entity.type
_entity.pdbx_description
1 polymer ?
#
loop_
_entity_poly.entity_id
_entity_poly.type
_entity_poly.pdbx_seq_one_letter_code
_entity_poly.pdbx_strand_id
1 'polypeptide(L)'
;MAISGLSFVCRPILVPRIPRASCFRKVRFSSIVAIQALDEPEFLVESKSSSLGAKVGEGNGGKPPEWKRLNSKELGISTSMIAKPTRKVLNALRRKGYEVYLVGGCVRDLILNRTPKDFDVITSAELKEVMRTFSWCEIIGRRFPICHVHIGDDIVEVSSFSTIGKRFGGDFRQCDEGPIDCDRKDYVRWRNCLQRDFTINGLLFDPYAKLVYDYMGGLEDIRKAKVHTIIPASTSFQDDCARILRGVRIAARLGFRFSRETAHCVKNLSHLISRLDKSRLMMEMNYMLAYGSAEASLRLLWKFGLLEILLPIQAAYFVRHGFKRRDKRSNMLLCLFSNLDRLLAPDRPCHGSLWFGILAFHKAVSDQPQNPMVVAAFCLALHNGGDMSEAVDIARRITRPYDVSLPELSEPQDLDTKSLVAEVVDLAASVKLVLSKMTDEYYVSQAMSDYPKAPQSDMVFIPLALYLKVLRMFECIQKHGRERGCVPKLGKKINYELLAMGNLEEVRHVFARIVFDTIYPLTLTQSRTM
;
A
#
# COMPACT_ATOMS: atom_id res chain seq x y z
N MET A 1 -47.13 -44.20 4.41
CA MET A 1 -46.51 -44.68 5.67
C MET A 1 -45.03 -44.36 5.61
N ALA A 2 -44.51 -43.78 6.70
CA ALA A 2 -43.19 -43.18 6.79
C ALA A 2 -42.06 -44.23 6.72
N ILE A 3 -40.94 -43.85 6.10
CA ILE A 3 -39.66 -44.55 6.28
C ILE A 3 -38.67 -43.51 6.81
N SER A 4 -38.31 -43.69 8.09
CA SER A 4 -37.38 -42.91 8.87
C SER A 4 -35.92 -43.23 8.49
N GLY A 5 -35.10 -42.18 8.40
CA GLY A 5 -33.67 -42.28 8.17
C GLY A 5 -32.89 -42.81 9.37
N LEU A 6 -31.88 -43.62 9.09
CA LEU A 6 -30.84 -44.03 10.04
C LEU A 6 -29.60 -43.14 9.88
N SER A 7 -29.24 -42.50 10.99
CA SER A 7 -28.00 -41.78 11.24
C SER A 7 -26.83 -42.75 11.49
N PHE A 8 -25.72 -42.60 10.77
CA PHE A 8 -24.44 -43.21 11.12
C PHE A 8 -23.45 -42.14 11.58
N VAL A 9 -22.97 -42.34 12.81
CA VAL A 9 -21.94 -41.58 13.50
C VAL A 9 -20.59 -42.18 13.16
N CYS A 10 -19.68 -41.41 12.54
CA CYS A 10 -18.27 -41.80 12.39
C CYS A 10 -17.39 -40.95 13.32
N ARG A 11 -16.69 -41.65 14.21
CA ARG A 11 -15.70 -41.11 15.17
C ARG A 11 -14.47 -40.55 14.44
N PRO A 12 -13.79 -39.53 15.01
CA PRO A 12 -12.56 -38.98 14.47
C PRO A 12 -11.35 -39.87 14.78
N ILE A 13 -10.48 -40.03 13.79
CA ILE A 13 -9.21 -40.76 13.84
C ILE A 13 -8.20 -39.99 14.71
N LEU A 14 -7.65 -40.65 15.73
CA LEU A 14 -6.52 -40.19 16.53
C LEU A 14 -5.24 -40.19 15.69
N VAL A 15 -4.52 -39.06 15.67
CA VAL A 15 -3.11 -38.98 15.23
C VAL A 15 -2.24 -38.75 16.47
N PRO A 16 -1.11 -39.47 16.65
CA PRO A 16 -0.34 -39.45 17.90
C PRO A 16 0.49 -38.17 18.06
N ARG A 17 0.51 -37.63 19.29
CA ARG A 17 1.42 -36.57 19.74
C ARG A 17 2.83 -37.15 19.94
N ILE A 18 3.85 -36.49 19.39
CA ILE A 18 5.28 -36.69 19.70
C ILE A 18 5.81 -35.40 20.37
N PRO A 19 6.69 -35.48 21.39
CA PRO A 19 6.73 -34.51 22.47
C PRO A 19 7.61 -33.27 22.21
N ARG A 20 7.22 -32.16 22.84
CA ARG A 20 7.97 -30.91 22.93
C ARG A 20 9.20 -31.10 23.84
N ALA A 21 10.39 -31.07 23.27
CA ALA A 21 11.62 -30.81 24.01
C ALA A 21 11.89 -29.30 24.00
N SER A 22 11.47 -28.63 25.09
CA SER A 22 11.82 -27.24 25.38
C SER A 22 13.25 -27.18 25.90
N CYS A 23 14.19 -26.74 25.06
CA CYS A 23 15.53 -26.36 25.50
C CYS A 23 15.56 -24.85 25.75
N PHE A 24 15.27 -24.45 26.98
CA PHE A 24 15.45 -23.07 27.45
C PHE A 24 16.95 -22.76 27.54
N ARG A 25 17.53 -22.10 26.53
CA ARG A 25 18.78 -21.36 26.74
C ARG A 25 18.44 -19.95 27.24
N LYS A 26 18.55 -19.78 28.56
CA LYS A 26 18.74 -18.47 29.21
C LYS A 26 20.00 -17.83 28.61
N VAL A 27 19.85 -16.77 27.83
CA VAL A 27 20.97 -15.87 27.54
C VAL A 27 20.81 -14.64 28.43
N ARG A 28 21.75 -14.51 29.37
CA ARG A 28 21.87 -13.38 30.29
C ARG A 28 22.27 -12.14 29.50
N PHE A 29 21.62 -11.01 29.82
CA PHE A 29 22.14 -9.69 29.51
C PHE A 29 23.42 -9.45 30.30
N SER A 30 24.52 -9.16 29.62
CA SER A 30 25.67 -8.48 30.20
C SER A 30 26.47 -7.72 29.16
N SER A 31 26.88 -6.52 29.59
CA SER A 31 28.00 -5.68 29.14
C SER A 31 27.97 -5.04 27.75
N ILE A 32 27.70 -3.74 27.80
CA ILE A 32 28.24 -2.66 26.96
C ILE A 32 29.77 -2.79 26.84
N VAL A 33 30.33 -2.82 25.62
CA VAL A 33 31.68 -2.27 25.32
C VAL A 33 31.78 -1.89 23.82
N ALA A 34 32.26 -0.65 23.61
CA ALA A 34 32.96 -0.04 22.46
C ALA A 34 32.32 -0.04 21.06
N ILE A 35 31.73 1.11 20.73
CA ILE A 35 31.55 1.61 19.36
C ILE A 35 32.86 2.31 18.97
N GLN A 36 33.52 1.86 17.90
CA GLN A 36 34.48 2.67 17.16
C GLN A 36 33.77 3.32 15.97
N ALA A 37 33.92 4.64 15.91
CA ALA A 37 33.29 5.59 15.01
C ALA A 37 33.73 5.43 13.56
N LEU A 38 32.92 5.97 12.64
CA LEU A 38 33.36 7.00 11.67
C LEU A 38 32.11 7.71 11.08
N ASP A 39 32.04 9.00 11.42
CA ASP A 39 31.49 10.18 10.75
C ASP A 39 29.99 10.35 10.42
N GLU A 40 29.27 11.02 11.34
CA GLU A 40 28.26 12.04 11.06
C GLU A 40 28.69 13.35 11.74
N PRO A 41 28.45 14.55 11.18
CA PRO A 41 28.78 15.80 11.85
C PRO A 41 27.73 16.15 12.92
N GLU A 42 28.23 16.39 14.13
CA GLU A 42 27.51 16.80 15.33
C GLU A 42 26.90 18.21 15.19
N PHE A 43 25.68 18.39 15.71
CA PHE A 43 25.21 19.67 16.21
C PHE A 43 25.16 19.58 17.74
N LEU A 44 26.10 20.26 18.38
CA LEU A 44 26.31 20.32 19.83
C LEU A 44 25.17 21.08 20.53
N VAL A 45 24.66 20.51 21.62
CA VAL A 45 23.99 21.23 22.70
C VAL A 45 24.80 20.94 23.97
N GLU A 46 25.49 21.96 24.49
CA GLU A 46 26.26 21.86 25.73
C GLU A 46 25.34 21.66 26.94
N SER A 47 25.57 20.59 27.70
CA SER A 47 24.98 20.37 29.02
C SER A 47 26.00 20.72 30.10
N LYS A 48 25.79 21.82 30.83
CA LYS A 48 26.42 22.03 32.15
C LYS A 48 25.52 21.46 33.24
N SER A 49 26.08 20.55 34.03
CA SER A 49 25.51 19.99 35.24
C SER A 49 25.65 20.97 36.41
N SER A 50 24.53 21.33 37.03
CA SER A 50 24.50 21.81 38.41
C SER A 50 23.26 21.26 39.09
N SER A 51 23.52 20.43 40.11
CA SER A 51 22.57 19.83 41.03
C SER A 51 21.73 20.88 41.78
N LEU A 52 20.40 20.82 41.69
CA LEU A 52 19.45 21.33 42.70
C LEU A 52 18.01 20.98 42.31
N GLY A 53 17.31 20.27 43.20
CA GLY A 53 15.84 20.28 43.39
C GLY A 53 14.95 19.96 42.18
N ALA A 54 14.27 18.81 42.23
CA ALA A 54 13.20 18.45 41.31
C ALA A 54 12.11 19.55 41.23
N LYS A 55 12.09 20.27 40.10
CA LYS A 55 10.91 20.95 39.56
C LYS A 55 10.72 20.43 38.14
N VAL A 56 9.53 19.89 37.88
CA VAL A 56 9.05 19.47 36.57
C VAL A 56 9.14 20.68 35.63
N GLY A 57 10.12 20.65 34.72
CA GLY A 57 10.29 21.65 33.68
C GLY A 57 9.27 21.42 32.58
N GLU A 58 8.39 22.40 32.39
CA GLU A 58 7.45 22.52 31.28
C GLU A 58 8.19 22.42 29.94
N GLY A 59 8.11 21.26 29.31
CA GLY A 59 8.53 21.05 27.93
C GLY A 59 7.50 21.66 26.98
N ASN A 60 7.76 22.87 26.51
CA ASN A 60 7.20 23.54 25.33
C ASN A 60 5.82 23.01 24.86
N GLY A 61 4.79 23.30 25.66
CA GLY A 61 3.40 23.03 25.33
C GLY A 61 2.96 23.87 24.13
N GLY A 62 2.99 23.28 22.94
CA GLY A 62 2.23 23.82 21.81
C GLY A 62 0.77 23.91 22.24
N LYS A 63 0.19 25.12 22.21
CA LYS A 63 -1.23 25.32 22.52
C LYS A 63 -2.05 24.26 21.76
N PRO A 64 -3.03 23.61 22.41
CA PRO A 64 -3.89 22.66 21.71
C PRO A 64 -4.49 23.36 20.49
N PRO A 65 -4.58 22.67 19.33
CA PRO A 65 -5.10 23.30 18.12
C PRO A 65 -6.50 23.83 18.40
N GLU A 66 -6.67 25.13 18.21
CA GLU A 66 -7.97 25.78 18.35
C GLU A 66 -8.95 25.13 17.37
N TRP A 67 -10.17 24.86 17.83
CA TRP A 67 -11.21 24.25 17.01
C TRP A 67 -11.62 25.21 15.90
N LYS A 68 -11.46 24.78 14.64
CA LYS A 68 -11.77 25.61 13.48
C LYS A 68 -12.99 25.09 12.76
N ARG A 69 -13.86 26.02 12.36
CA ARG A 69 -15.00 25.79 11.48
C ARG A 69 -14.83 26.69 10.26
N LEU A 70 -14.66 26.10 9.09
CA LEU A 70 -14.44 26.85 7.85
C LEU A 70 -15.56 26.59 6.85
N ASN A 71 -15.83 27.58 6.02
CA ASN A 71 -16.79 27.41 4.94
C ASN A 71 -16.20 26.50 3.85
N SER A 72 -16.98 25.51 3.42
CA SER A 72 -16.60 24.58 2.35
C SER A 72 -16.21 25.29 1.05
N LYS A 73 -16.81 26.44 0.73
CA LYS A 73 -16.46 27.24 -0.46
C LYS A 73 -15.04 27.81 -0.39
N GLU A 74 -14.60 28.25 0.78
CA GLU A 74 -13.23 28.77 1.00
C GLU A 74 -12.19 27.66 0.81
N LEU A 75 -12.59 26.41 1.03
CA LEU A 75 -11.76 25.22 0.84
C LEU A 75 -11.92 24.57 -0.54
N GLY A 76 -12.65 25.20 -1.47
CA GLY A 76 -12.87 24.69 -2.83
C GLY A 76 -13.78 23.47 -2.92
N ILE A 77 -14.47 23.09 -1.83
CA ILE A 77 -15.34 21.91 -1.82
C ILE A 77 -16.71 22.29 -2.38
N SER A 78 -17.15 21.54 -3.38
CA SER A 78 -18.49 21.67 -3.96
C SER A 78 -19.31 20.39 -3.80
N THR A 79 -20.62 20.50 -3.59
CA THR A 79 -21.53 19.35 -3.47
C THR A 79 -21.61 18.52 -4.77
N SER A 80 -21.17 19.08 -5.91
CA SER A 80 -21.00 18.36 -7.18
C SER A 80 -19.86 17.34 -7.16
N MET A 81 -18.84 17.53 -6.32
CA MET A 81 -17.73 16.59 -6.18
C MET A 81 -18.11 15.32 -5.40
N ILE A 82 -19.25 15.33 -4.71
CA ILE A 82 -19.74 14.17 -3.97
C ILE A 82 -20.46 13.23 -4.94
N ALA A 83 -20.06 11.96 -4.95
CA ALA A 83 -20.64 10.95 -5.82
C ALA A 83 -22.18 10.83 -5.63
N LYS A 84 -22.90 10.56 -6.73
CA LYS A 84 -24.36 10.41 -6.74
C LYS A 84 -24.86 9.38 -5.70
N PRO A 85 -24.26 8.18 -5.56
CA PRO A 85 -24.65 7.20 -4.56
C PRO A 85 -24.54 7.73 -3.12
N THR A 86 -23.40 8.33 -2.80
CA THR A 86 -23.14 8.95 -1.48
C THR A 86 -24.16 10.04 -1.16
N ARG A 87 -24.51 10.89 -2.13
CA ARG A 87 -25.56 11.91 -1.93
C ARG A 87 -26.93 11.30 -1.64
N LYS A 88 -27.30 10.17 -2.26
CA LYS A 88 -28.55 9.46 -1.94
C LYS A 88 -28.56 8.97 -0.49
N VAL A 89 -27.46 8.39 -0.02
CA VAL A 89 -27.32 7.93 1.37
C VAL A 89 -27.40 9.10 2.35
N LEU A 90 -26.63 10.17 2.10
CA LEU A 90 -26.67 11.38 2.92
C LEU A 90 -28.09 11.96 3.00
N ASN A 91 -28.79 12.07 1.86
CA ASN A 91 -30.14 12.64 1.81
C ASN A 91 -31.18 11.74 2.51
N ALA A 92 -31.06 10.43 2.42
CA ALA A 92 -31.97 9.49 3.07
C ALA A 92 -31.86 9.55 4.60
N LEU A 93 -30.63 9.57 5.14
CA LEU A 93 -30.38 9.71 6.57
C LEU A 93 -30.81 11.09 7.09
N ARG A 94 -30.50 12.16 6.33
CA ARG A 94 -30.88 13.52 6.71
C ARG A 94 -32.40 13.71 6.77
N ARG A 95 -33.15 13.13 5.84
CA ARG A 95 -34.63 13.18 5.83
C ARG A 95 -35.26 12.52 7.06
N LYS A 96 -34.59 11.55 7.68
CA LYS A 96 -35.01 10.93 8.94
C LYS A 96 -34.61 11.73 10.19
N GLY A 97 -33.98 12.90 10.03
CA GLY A 97 -33.57 13.77 11.13
C GLY A 97 -32.18 13.47 11.70
N TYR A 98 -31.42 12.54 11.10
CA TYR A 98 -30.08 12.23 11.57
C TYR A 98 -29.04 13.26 11.09
N GLU A 99 -28.01 13.46 11.90
CA GLU A 99 -26.82 14.20 11.49
C GLU A 99 -25.93 13.28 10.65
N VAL A 100 -25.32 13.84 9.61
CA VAL A 100 -24.45 13.09 8.69
C VAL A 100 -23.26 13.95 8.29
N TYR A 101 -22.09 13.33 8.23
CA TYR A 101 -20.85 13.99 7.86
C TYR A 101 -20.04 13.09 6.94
N LEU A 102 -19.32 13.69 6.01
CA LEU A 102 -18.23 13.02 5.30
C LEU A 102 -16.96 13.15 6.13
N VAL A 103 -16.14 12.10 6.18
CA VAL A 103 -14.98 12.03 7.08
C VAL A 103 -13.78 11.36 6.44
N GLY A 104 -12.59 11.60 6.99
CA GLY A 104 -11.42 10.81 6.61
C GLY A 104 -10.76 11.24 5.32
N GLY A 105 -10.35 10.25 4.53
CA GLY A 105 -9.58 10.47 3.31
C GLY A 105 -10.35 11.26 2.25
N CYS A 106 -11.67 11.10 2.19
CA CYS A 106 -12.51 11.78 1.22
C CYS A 106 -12.51 13.29 1.41
N VAL A 107 -12.64 13.78 2.65
CA VAL A 107 -12.62 15.22 2.96
C VAL A 107 -11.28 15.85 2.59
N ARG A 108 -10.17 15.18 2.95
CA ARG A 108 -8.83 15.62 2.59
C ARG A 108 -8.65 15.69 1.07
N ASP A 109 -9.06 14.65 0.35
CA ASP A 109 -8.89 14.59 -1.10
C ASP A 109 -9.72 15.67 -1.79
N LEU A 110 -10.94 15.94 -1.31
CA LEU A 110 -11.78 17.07 -1.77
C LEU A 110 -11.10 18.42 -1.56
N ILE A 111 -10.50 18.67 -0.39
CA ILE A 111 -9.75 19.91 -0.08
C ILE A 111 -8.54 20.07 -1.01
N LEU A 112 -7.89 18.97 -1.37
CA LEU A 112 -6.75 18.95 -2.30
C LEU A 112 -7.16 18.97 -3.78
N ASN A 113 -8.45 19.12 -4.08
CA ASN A 113 -9.02 19.04 -5.43
C ASN A 113 -8.63 17.74 -6.17
N ARG A 114 -8.61 16.62 -5.44
CA ARG A 114 -8.33 15.27 -5.95
C ARG A 114 -9.60 14.42 -5.86
N THR A 115 -9.71 13.42 -6.73
CA THR A 115 -10.80 12.45 -6.69
C THR A 115 -10.64 11.52 -5.48
N PRO A 116 -11.61 11.48 -4.54
CA PRO A 116 -11.63 10.49 -3.47
C PRO A 116 -11.74 9.08 -4.04
N LYS A 117 -11.09 8.11 -3.40
CA LYS A 117 -11.25 6.69 -3.75
C LYS A 117 -12.62 6.17 -3.29
N ASP A 118 -12.96 6.50 -2.06
CA ASP A 118 -14.14 6.07 -1.31
C ASP A 118 -14.72 7.27 -0.56
N PHE A 119 -16.02 7.21 -0.25
CA PHE A 119 -16.71 8.21 0.55
C PHE A 119 -17.22 7.59 1.84
N ASP A 120 -16.52 7.86 2.94
CA ASP A 120 -16.92 7.43 4.27
C ASP A 120 -17.94 8.41 4.85
N VAL A 121 -19.10 7.89 5.25
CA VAL A 121 -20.14 8.64 5.95
C VAL A 121 -20.11 8.27 7.43
N ILE A 122 -20.21 9.28 8.30
CA ILE A 122 -20.54 9.08 9.71
C ILE A 122 -21.87 9.73 10.04
N THR A 123 -22.65 9.09 10.91
CA THR A 123 -23.97 9.56 11.30
C THR A 123 -24.24 9.46 12.80
N SER A 124 -25.18 10.27 13.29
CA SER A 124 -25.75 10.15 14.63
C SER A 124 -26.70 8.96 14.78
N ALA A 125 -27.16 8.36 13.68
CA ALA A 125 -27.98 7.16 13.72
C ALA A 125 -27.18 5.96 14.24
N GLU A 126 -27.81 5.08 15.01
CA GLU A 126 -27.29 3.76 15.35
C GLU A 126 -27.23 2.88 14.09
N LEU A 127 -26.31 1.93 14.01
CA LEU A 127 -26.19 1.05 12.83
C LEU A 127 -27.48 0.27 12.54
N LYS A 128 -28.23 -0.11 13.59
CA LYS A 128 -29.55 -0.75 13.43
C LYS A 128 -30.60 0.19 12.80
N GLU A 129 -30.50 1.49 13.04
CA GLU A 129 -31.39 2.49 12.43
C GLU A 129 -31.01 2.77 10.98
N VAL A 130 -29.70 2.73 10.67
CA VAL A 130 -29.20 2.74 9.29
C VAL A 130 -29.79 1.55 8.52
N MET A 131 -29.79 0.35 9.11
CA MET A 131 -30.41 -0.84 8.50
C MET A 131 -31.92 -0.71 8.27
N ARG A 132 -32.64 -0.02 9.16
CA ARG A 132 -34.07 0.28 8.96
C ARG A 132 -34.31 1.36 7.90
N THR A 133 -33.27 2.03 7.42
CA THR A 133 -33.37 3.13 6.46
C THR A 133 -33.10 2.67 5.04
N PHE A 134 -32.29 1.63 4.86
CA PHE A 134 -31.91 1.12 3.55
C PHE A 134 -32.30 -0.35 3.43
N SER A 135 -33.00 -0.70 2.34
CA SER A 135 -33.43 -2.08 2.07
C SER A 135 -32.26 -3.02 1.80
N TRP A 136 -31.18 -2.51 1.19
CA TRP A 136 -30.00 -3.29 0.86
C TRP A 136 -28.76 -2.72 1.55
N CYS A 137 -28.47 -3.28 2.73
CA CYS A 137 -27.29 -2.95 3.49
C CYS A 137 -26.90 -4.10 4.44
N GLU A 138 -25.63 -4.14 4.80
CA GLU A 138 -25.08 -5.15 5.72
C GLU A 138 -24.14 -4.51 6.73
N ILE A 139 -24.07 -5.06 7.94
CA ILE A 139 -23.09 -4.64 8.94
C ILE A 139 -21.89 -5.57 8.87
N ILE A 140 -20.73 -5.01 8.54
CA ILE A 140 -19.46 -5.73 8.45
C ILE A 140 -18.56 -5.33 9.61
N GLY A 141 -17.74 -6.28 10.06
CA GLY A 141 -16.71 -6.03 11.06
C GLY A 141 -17.19 -6.28 12.49
N ARG A 142 -16.47 -7.15 13.21
CA ARG A 142 -16.79 -7.46 14.62
C ARG A 142 -16.29 -6.38 15.58
N ARG A 143 -15.04 -5.94 15.40
CA ARG A 143 -14.37 -4.94 16.26
C ARG A 143 -14.70 -3.49 15.85
N PHE A 144 -14.88 -3.28 14.55
CA PHE A 144 -15.19 -1.98 13.96
C PHE A 144 -16.43 -2.16 13.09
N PRO A 145 -17.63 -2.24 13.68
CA PRO A 145 -18.83 -2.47 12.88
C PRO A 145 -19.11 -1.22 12.04
N ILE A 146 -19.23 -1.43 10.74
CA ILE A 146 -19.55 -0.42 9.72
C ILE A 146 -20.70 -0.99 8.90
N CYS A 147 -21.63 -0.14 8.49
CA CYS A 147 -22.72 -0.55 7.61
C CYS A 147 -22.34 -0.25 6.15
N HIS A 148 -22.27 -1.28 5.32
CA HIS A 148 -22.16 -1.14 3.88
C HIS A 148 -23.55 -0.95 3.30
N VAL A 149 -23.80 0.21 2.69
CA VAL A 149 -25.07 0.52 2.03
C VAL A 149 -24.88 0.41 0.52
N HIS A 150 -25.68 -0.44 -0.12
CA HIS A 150 -25.61 -0.67 -1.56
C HIS A 150 -26.57 0.26 -2.30
N ILE A 151 -26.06 0.98 -3.29
CA ILE A 151 -26.83 1.88 -4.15
C ILE A 151 -26.46 1.58 -5.60
N GLY A 152 -27.24 0.69 -6.25
CA GLY A 152 -26.84 0.14 -7.54
C GLY A 152 -25.61 -0.76 -7.34
N ASP A 153 -24.59 -0.57 -8.17
CA ASP A 153 -23.32 -1.32 -8.08
C ASP A 153 -22.31 -0.68 -7.10
N ASP A 154 -22.63 0.49 -6.56
CA ASP A 154 -21.76 1.24 -5.65
C ASP A 154 -22.03 0.90 -4.18
N ILE A 155 -20.96 0.87 -3.39
CA ILE A 155 -21.00 0.64 -1.94
C ILE A 155 -20.60 1.94 -1.22
N VAL A 156 -21.43 2.37 -0.28
CA VAL A 156 -21.14 3.51 0.61
C VAL A 156 -20.96 3.00 2.03
N GLU A 157 -19.82 3.31 2.63
CA GLU A 157 -19.52 2.96 4.02
C GLU A 157 -20.17 3.97 4.98
N VAL A 158 -21.01 3.48 5.88
CA VAL A 158 -21.71 4.28 6.89
C VAL A 158 -21.34 3.80 8.29
N SER A 159 -20.74 4.70 9.06
CA SER A 159 -20.35 4.48 10.46
C SER A 159 -21.22 5.31 11.40
N SER A 160 -21.31 4.91 12.66
CA SER A 160 -22.05 5.64 13.69
C SER A 160 -21.14 6.19 14.78
N PHE A 161 -21.45 7.38 15.31
CA PHE A 161 -20.76 7.94 16.46
C PHE A 161 -20.85 7.05 17.71
N SER A 162 -21.94 6.28 17.88
CA SER A 162 -22.18 5.43 19.05
C SER A 162 -21.32 4.17 19.09
N THR A 163 -20.97 3.66 17.90
CA THR A 163 -20.17 2.44 17.72
C THR A 163 -18.79 2.56 18.38
N ILE A 164 -18.35 3.79 18.53
CA ILE A 164 -17.05 4.17 19.07
C ILE A 164 -17.06 4.29 20.60
N GLY A 165 -18.22 4.61 21.21
CA GLY A 165 -18.37 4.75 22.65
C GLY A 165 -18.17 3.46 23.45
N LYS A 166 -18.35 2.28 22.83
CA LYS A 166 -18.21 0.97 23.49
C LYS A 166 -16.78 0.42 23.56
N ARG A 167 -15.79 1.08 22.93
CA ARG A 167 -14.42 0.55 22.83
C ARG A 167 -13.56 0.74 24.07
N PHE A 168 -13.85 1.75 24.88
CA PHE A 168 -13.04 2.10 26.04
C PHE A 168 -13.89 1.98 27.31
N GLY A 169 -14.02 0.76 27.80
CA GLY A 169 -14.50 0.45 29.16
C GLY A 169 -13.42 0.59 30.23
N GLY A 170 -12.38 1.39 29.99
CA GLY A 170 -11.25 1.60 30.90
C GLY A 170 -10.74 3.04 30.82
N ASP A 171 -10.42 3.59 31.99
CA ASP A 171 -10.02 4.96 32.31
C ASP A 171 -9.23 5.70 31.21
N PHE A 172 -9.94 6.46 30.39
CA PHE A 172 -9.46 7.76 29.91
C PHE A 172 -10.08 8.85 30.80
N ARG A 173 -9.85 8.76 32.11
CA ARG A 173 -10.18 9.82 33.09
C ARG A 173 -9.17 10.99 33.08
N GLN A 174 -8.34 11.09 32.05
CA GLN A 174 -7.27 12.08 31.99
C GLN A 174 -7.53 13.22 30.97
N CYS A 175 -8.73 13.28 30.40
CA CYS A 175 -9.23 14.44 29.65
C CYS A 175 -10.74 14.63 29.94
N ASP A 176 -11.10 14.78 31.21
CA ASP A 176 -12.47 15.19 31.60
C ASP A 176 -12.71 16.69 31.40
N GLU A 177 -11.69 17.45 30.99
CA GLU A 177 -11.85 18.82 30.51
C GLU A 177 -11.91 18.79 28.98
N GLY A 178 -13.12 18.59 28.44
CA GLY A 178 -13.39 19.10 27.09
C GLY A 178 -13.04 20.59 27.02
N PRO A 179 -12.61 21.12 25.88
CA PRO A 179 -12.27 22.53 25.79
C PRO A 179 -13.45 23.38 26.27
N ILE A 180 -13.12 24.40 27.07
CA ILE A 180 -14.07 25.32 27.71
C ILE A 180 -14.98 25.90 26.62
N ASP A 181 -16.30 25.80 26.80
CA ASP A 181 -17.38 26.18 25.86
C ASP A 181 -17.70 25.17 24.72
N CYS A 182 -17.68 23.86 25.01
CA CYS A 182 -18.05 22.81 24.03
C CYS A 182 -19.54 22.41 24.07
N ASP A 183 -20.25 22.54 22.93
CA ASP A 183 -21.56 21.90 22.74
C ASP A 183 -21.39 20.36 22.70
N ARG A 184 -22.41 19.63 23.16
CA ARG A 184 -22.46 18.16 23.15
C ARG A 184 -22.17 17.59 21.76
N LYS A 185 -22.61 18.27 20.70
CA LYS A 185 -22.37 17.86 19.32
C LYS A 185 -20.90 17.95 18.94
N ASP A 186 -20.24 19.03 19.30
CA ASP A 186 -18.80 19.18 19.05
C ASP A 186 -17.98 18.18 19.83
N TYR A 187 -18.34 17.91 21.08
CA TYR A 187 -17.70 16.87 21.88
C TYR A 187 -17.73 15.50 21.20
N VAL A 188 -18.89 15.10 20.64
CA VAL A 188 -19.03 13.83 19.93
C VAL A 188 -18.20 13.80 18.64
N ARG A 189 -18.18 14.89 17.86
CA ARG A 189 -17.37 15.00 16.63
C ARG A 189 -15.87 14.96 16.95
N TRP A 190 -15.43 15.73 17.95
CA TRP A 190 -14.05 15.76 18.43
C TRP A 190 -13.59 14.38 18.91
N ARG A 191 -14.41 13.69 19.72
CA ARG A 191 -14.11 12.33 20.20
C ARG A 191 -13.98 11.32 19.06
N ASN A 192 -14.75 11.49 17.98
CA ASN A 192 -14.55 10.69 16.77
C ASN A 192 -13.19 10.93 16.12
N CYS A 193 -12.75 12.19 16.05
CA CYS A 193 -11.46 12.57 15.47
C CYS A 193 -10.31 11.92 16.21
N LEU A 194 -10.33 11.94 17.54
CA LEU A 194 -9.24 11.41 18.39
C LEU A 194 -8.87 9.95 18.13
N GLN A 195 -9.82 9.15 17.65
CA GLN A 195 -9.58 7.73 17.39
C GLN A 195 -8.98 7.45 16.00
N ARG A 196 -8.85 8.48 15.17
CA ARG A 196 -8.30 8.36 13.83
C ARG A 196 -6.77 8.37 13.89
N ASP A 197 -6.18 8.01 12.76
CA ASP A 197 -4.76 7.78 12.63
C ASP A 197 -3.96 9.08 12.49
N PHE A 198 -4.36 9.94 11.55
CA PHE A 198 -3.63 11.16 11.18
C PHE A 198 -4.53 12.39 11.19
N THR A 199 -3.97 13.54 11.54
CA THR A 199 -4.66 14.84 11.62
C THR A 199 -5.40 15.19 10.33
N ILE A 200 -4.76 14.96 9.19
CA ILE A 200 -5.32 15.19 7.85
C ILE A 200 -6.50 14.27 7.51
N ASN A 201 -6.66 13.13 8.21
CA ASN A 201 -7.82 12.26 8.11
C ASN A 201 -8.85 12.53 9.23
N GLY A 202 -8.56 13.46 10.14
CA GLY A 202 -9.40 13.88 11.25
C GLY A 202 -10.41 14.97 10.90
N LEU A 203 -10.56 15.31 9.61
CA LEU A 203 -11.47 16.35 9.14
C LEU A 203 -12.89 15.80 8.96
N LEU A 204 -13.90 16.59 9.34
CA LEU A 204 -15.31 16.30 9.08
C LEU A 204 -15.91 17.37 8.18
N PHE A 205 -16.75 16.96 7.24
CA PHE A 205 -17.45 17.86 6.34
C PHE A 205 -18.97 17.64 6.44
N ASP A 206 -19.72 18.68 6.75
CA ASP A 206 -21.17 18.72 6.67
C ASP A 206 -21.59 19.34 5.32
N PRO A 207 -22.13 18.54 4.38
CA PRO A 207 -22.53 19.04 3.07
C PRO A 207 -23.79 19.92 3.08
N TYR A 208 -24.58 19.90 4.16
CA TYR A 208 -25.80 20.69 4.31
C TYR A 208 -25.52 22.03 4.97
N ALA A 209 -24.75 22.02 6.06
CA ALA A 209 -24.28 23.25 6.70
C ALA A 209 -23.19 23.95 5.89
N LYS A 210 -22.57 23.23 4.93
CA LYS A 210 -21.44 23.71 4.11
C LYS A 210 -20.22 24.07 4.97
N LEU A 211 -20.01 23.33 6.06
CA LEU A 211 -18.95 23.56 7.04
C LEU A 211 -17.99 22.39 7.10
N VAL A 212 -16.70 22.70 7.16
CA VAL A 212 -15.63 21.75 7.49
C VAL A 212 -15.16 22.01 8.92
N TYR A 213 -15.16 20.97 9.73
CA TYR A 213 -14.70 20.98 11.10
C TYR A 213 -13.28 20.42 11.16
N ASP A 214 -12.37 21.21 11.73
CA ASP A 214 -11.00 20.81 12.03
C ASP A 214 -10.74 20.96 13.52
N TYR A 215 -10.70 19.81 14.18
CA TYR A 215 -10.48 19.69 15.62
C TYR A 215 -9.02 19.36 15.97
N MET A 216 -8.22 18.93 15.00
CA MET A 216 -6.90 18.32 15.22
C MET A 216 -5.76 19.09 14.53
N GLY A 217 -6.06 20.18 13.82
CA GLY A 217 -5.08 20.93 13.02
C GLY A 217 -4.79 20.30 11.66
N GLY A 218 -5.69 19.46 11.14
CA GLY A 218 -5.50 18.75 9.87
C GLY A 218 -5.35 19.70 8.67
N LEU A 219 -5.99 20.87 8.68
CA LEU A 219 -5.87 21.85 7.60
C LEU A 219 -4.48 22.49 7.56
N GLU A 220 -3.86 22.71 8.73
CA GLU A 220 -2.51 23.25 8.80
C GLU A 220 -1.49 22.23 8.30
N ASP A 221 -1.67 20.96 8.64
CA ASP A 221 -0.82 19.87 8.13
C ASP A 221 -0.99 19.65 6.63
N ILE A 222 -2.21 19.79 6.09
CA ILE A 222 -2.44 19.79 4.63
C ILE A 222 -1.65 20.93 3.97
N ARG A 223 -1.74 22.16 4.50
CA ARG A 223 -0.99 23.31 3.96
C ARG A 223 0.53 23.12 4.04
N LYS A 224 1.02 22.50 5.12
CA LYS A 224 2.44 22.20 5.32
C LYS A 224 2.90 20.92 4.61
N ALA A 225 2.00 20.22 3.91
CA ALA A 225 2.24 18.91 3.31
C ALA A 225 2.86 17.90 4.29
N LYS A 226 2.29 17.80 5.49
CA LYS A 226 2.77 16.95 6.58
C LYS A 226 1.80 15.82 6.92
N VAL A 227 2.37 14.64 7.21
CA VAL A 227 1.66 13.53 7.87
C VAL A 227 2.04 13.55 9.34
N HIS A 228 1.05 13.85 10.18
CA HIS A 228 1.16 13.92 11.64
C HIS A 228 0.07 13.04 12.27
N THR A 229 0.42 12.29 13.32
CA THR A 229 -0.52 11.41 14.03
C THR A 229 -1.39 12.23 14.98
N ILE A 230 -2.62 11.82 15.23
CA ILE A 230 -3.52 12.56 16.14
C ILE A 230 -3.07 12.46 17.60
N ILE A 231 -2.72 11.25 18.02
CA ILE A 231 -2.06 10.99 19.31
C ILE A 231 -0.56 10.80 19.08
N PRO A 232 0.29 10.86 20.14
CA PRO A 232 1.72 10.63 20.02
C PRO A 232 2.04 9.36 19.20
N ALA A 233 2.99 9.47 18.28
CA ALA A 233 3.21 8.45 17.26
C ALA A 233 3.66 7.11 17.87
N SER A 234 4.36 7.16 19.00
CA SER A 234 4.77 6.00 19.79
C SER A 234 3.57 5.16 20.25
N THR A 235 2.58 5.79 20.88
CA THR A 235 1.35 5.14 21.35
C THR A 235 0.49 4.68 20.17
N SER A 236 0.30 5.56 19.18
CA SER A 236 -0.51 5.28 17.98
C SER A 236 -0.07 4.00 17.25
N PHE A 237 1.23 3.81 17.08
CA PHE A 237 1.78 2.66 16.37
C PHE A 237 1.86 1.39 17.22
N GLN A 238 1.86 1.51 18.55
CA GLN A 238 1.73 0.36 19.44
C GLN A 238 0.29 -0.17 19.47
N ASP A 239 -0.69 0.73 19.46
CA ASP A 239 -2.11 0.37 19.42
C ASP A 239 -2.49 -0.31 18.09
N ASP A 240 -2.03 0.27 16.97
CA ASP A 240 -2.26 -0.28 15.63
C ASP A 240 -1.03 -0.05 14.74
N CYS A 241 -0.20 -1.09 14.62
CA CYS A 241 1.00 -1.05 13.80
C CYS A 241 0.73 -0.92 12.29
N ALA A 242 -0.50 -1.19 11.81
CA ALA A 242 -0.87 -0.93 10.41
C ALA A 242 -0.83 0.57 10.08
N ARG A 243 -0.94 1.44 11.08
CA ARG A 243 -0.80 2.90 10.91
C ARG A 243 0.58 3.30 10.37
N ILE A 244 1.64 2.52 10.61
CA ILE A 244 2.96 2.77 10.03
C ILE A 244 2.88 2.67 8.50
N LEU A 245 2.37 1.55 7.98
CA LEU A 245 2.22 1.33 6.54
C LEU A 245 1.22 2.31 5.92
N ARG A 246 0.10 2.57 6.61
CA ARG A 246 -0.90 3.54 6.17
C ARG A 246 -0.33 4.96 6.10
N GLY A 247 0.53 5.34 7.04
CA GLY A 247 1.27 6.60 7.00
C GLY A 247 2.19 6.69 5.79
N VAL A 248 2.94 5.62 5.49
CA VAL A 248 3.83 5.55 4.32
C VAL A 248 3.02 5.66 3.03
N ARG A 249 1.91 4.95 2.93
CA ARG A 249 0.98 5.03 1.81
C ARG A 249 0.47 6.46 1.60
N ILE A 250 0.00 7.12 2.65
CA ILE A 250 -0.54 8.48 2.56
C ILE A 250 0.56 9.47 2.16
N ALA A 251 1.74 9.36 2.76
CA ALA A 251 2.90 10.19 2.43
C ALA A 251 3.31 10.01 0.95
N ALA A 252 3.39 8.77 0.45
CA ALA A 252 3.70 8.48 -0.94
C ALA A 252 2.66 9.07 -1.90
N ARG A 253 1.38 8.78 -1.67
CA ARG A 253 0.29 9.18 -2.56
C ARG A 253 0.11 10.70 -2.65
N LEU A 254 0.31 11.40 -1.53
CA LEU A 254 0.12 12.85 -1.47
C LEU A 254 1.41 13.64 -1.75
N GLY A 255 2.58 12.99 -1.71
CA GLY A 255 3.88 13.67 -1.73
C GLY A 255 4.18 14.40 -0.41
N PHE A 256 3.55 13.99 0.69
CA PHE A 256 3.70 14.63 1.99
C PHE A 256 4.92 14.09 2.73
N ARG A 257 5.46 14.90 3.65
CA ARG A 257 6.56 14.51 4.53
C ARG A 257 6.02 14.16 5.91
N PHE A 258 6.63 13.20 6.59
CA PHE A 258 6.30 12.97 7.99
C PHE A 258 6.76 14.15 8.87
N SER A 259 6.01 14.41 9.95
CA SER A 259 6.50 15.24 11.05
C SER A 259 7.77 14.62 11.67
N ARG A 260 8.58 15.41 12.40
CA ARG A 260 9.85 14.91 12.97
C ARG A 260 9.62 13.73 13.91
N GLU A 261 8.65 13.86 14.81
CA GLU A 261 8.25 12.79 15.74
C GLU A 261 7.75 11.55 14.99
N THR A 262 6.80 11.73 14.07
CA THR A 262 6.23 10.61 13.30
C THR A 262 7.31 9.89 12.50
N ALA A 263 8.23 10.60 11.86
CA ALA A 263 9.34 10.02 11.11
C ALA A 263 10.27 9.18 12.01
N HIS A 264 10.57 9.67 13.21
CA HIS A 264 11.39 8.96 14.19
C HIS A 264 10.71 7.67 14.65
N CYS A 265 9.42 7.73 15.00
CA CYS A 265 8.66 6.56 15.42
C CYS A 265 8.46 5.54 14.29
N VAL A 266 8.22 5.97 13.05
CA VAL A 266 8.12 5.07 11.89
C VAL A 266 9.41 4.24 11.72
N LYS A 267 10.58 4.88 11.89
CA LYS A 267 11.88 4.18 11.79
C LYS A 267 12.08 3.19 12.95
N ASN A 268 11.91 3.65 14.18
CA ASN A 268 12.26 2.86 15.37
C ASN A 268 11.26 1.74 15.68
N LEU A 269 9.99 1.92 15.32
CA LEU A 269 8.92 0.95 15.54
C LEU A 269 8.60 0.12 14.29
N SER A 270 9.43 0.20 13.24
CA SER A 270 9.30 -0.57 12.00
C SER A 270 9.11 -2.08 12.22
N HIS A 271 9.86 -2.64 13.18
CA HIS A 271 9.78 -4.06 13.56
C HIS A 271 8.40 -4.52 14.05
N LEU A 272 7.53 -3.60 14.50
CA LEU A 272 6.17 -3.95 14.94
C LEU A 272 5.29 -4.46 13.79
N ILE A 273 5.62 -4.12 12.54
CA ILE A 273 4.86 -4.54 11.36
C ILE A 273 4.83 -6.07 11.22
N SER A 274 5.85 -6.78 11.72
CA SER A 274 5.85 -8.25 11.75
C SER A 274 4.76 -8.86 12.64
N ARG A 275 4.08 -8.06 13.48
CA ARG A 275 2.92 -8.49 14.27
C ARG A 275 1.61 -8.47 13.48
N LEU A 276 1.58 -7.80 12.33
CA LEU A 276 0.38 -7.73 11.49
C LEU A 276 0.08 -9.07 10.86
N ASP A 277 -1.21 -9.36 10.69
CA ASP A 277 -1.64 -10.52 9.94
C ASP A 277 -1.27 -10.35 8.44
N LYS A 278 -0.97 -11.48 7.79
CA LYS A 278 -0.57 -11.52 6.38
C LYS A 278 -1.61 -10.84 5.45
N SER A 279 -2.90 -10.93 5.79
CA SER A 279 -3.96 -10.32 4.99
C SER A 279 -3.93 -8.79 5.04
N ARG A 280 -3.65 -8.21 6.22
CA ARG A 280 -3.50 -6.78 6.41
C ARG A 280 -2.24 -6.24 5.74
N LEU A 281 -1.12 -6.98 5.85
CA LEU A 281 0.10 -6.65 5.12
C LEU A 281 -0.14 -6.60 3.61
N MET A 282 -0.76 -7.66 3.07
CA MET A 282 -1.09 -7.74 1.66
C MET A 282 -2.00 -6.58 1.21
N MET A 283 -3.00 -6.23 2.01
CA MET A 283 -3.90 -5.13 1.72
C MET A 283 -3.16 -3.78 1.67
N GLU A 284 -2.32 -3.47 2.66
CA GLU A 284 -1.56 -2.21 2.68
C GLU A 284 -0.53 -2.15 1.54
N MET A 285 0.14 -3.27 1.24
CA MET A 285 1.06 -3.39 0.11
C MET A 285 0.33 -3.18 -1.23
N ASN A 286 -0.83 -3.78 -1.40
CA ASN A 286 -1.63 -3.60 -2.60
C ASN A 286 -2.07 -2.13 -2.76
N TYR A 287 -2.45 -1.46 -1.67
CA TYR A 287 -2.79 -0.03 -1.75
C TYR A 287 -1.61 0.87 -2.11
N MET A 288 -0.39 0.50 -1.72
CA MET A 288 0.82 1.23 -2.09
C MET A 288 1.20 1.02 -3.56
N LEU A 289 1.10 -0.21 -4.06
CA LEU A 289 1.66 -0.58 -5.37
C LEU A 289 0.64 -0.56 -6.52
N ALA A 290 -0.67 -0.60 -6.24
CA ALA A 290 -1.69 -0.75 -7.28
C ALA A 290 -2.52 0.51 -7.58
N TYR A 291 -2.24 1.64 -6.90
CA TYR A 291 -3.08 2.85 -6.94
C TYR A 291 -2.34 4.10 -7.41
N GLY A 292 -1.23 3.95 -8.14
CA GLY A 292 -0.51 5.06 -8.79
C GLY A 292 0.46 5.83 -7.88
N SER A 293 1.04 5.17 -6.87
CA SER A 293 2.10 5.75 -6.02
C SER A 293 3.17 4.74 -5.62
N ALA A 294 3.36 3.69 -6.42
CA ALA A 294 4.21 2.57 -6.14
C ALA A 294 5.70 2.94 -6.03
N GLU A 295 6.20 3.78 -6.93
CA GLU A 295 7.59 4.23 -6.94
C GLU A 295 7.91 5.03 -5.67
N ALA A 296 7.06 6.00 -5.35
CA ALA A 296 7.18 6.81 -4.14
C ALA A 296 7.05 5.96 -2.87
N SER A 297 6.15 4.97 -2.87
CA SER A 297 6.00 4.02 -1.78
C SER A 297 7.26 3.19 -1.57
N LEU A 298 7.86 2.62 -2.62
CA LEU A 298 9.10 1.85 -2.51
C LEU A 298 10.26 2.71 -1.96
N ARG A 299 10.37 3.97 -2.39
CA ARG A 299 11.37 4.90 -1.82
C ARG A 299 11.16 5.15 -0.34
N LEU A 300 9.93 5.37 0.10
CA LEU A 300 9.64 5.59 1.52
C LEU A 300 9.85 4.33 2.35
N LEU A 301 9.44 3.15 1.85
CA LEU A 301 9.72 1.87 2.49
C LEU A 301 11.22 1.66 2.65
N TRP A 302 12.01 1.97 1.62
CA TRP A 302 13.47 1.92 1.70
C TRP A 302 14.01 2.90 2.72
N LYS A 303 13.63 4.18 2.64
CA LYS A 303 14.09 5.25 3.52
C LYS A 303 13.92 4.94 5.01
N PHE A 304 12.82 4.26 5.37
CA PHE A 304 12.47 3.98 6.76
C PHE A 304 12.83 2.58 7.26
N GLY A 305 13.49 1.73 6.45
CA GLY A 305 13.86 0.37 6.89
C GLY A 305 12.76 -0.68 6.76
N LEU A 306 11.66 -0.34 6.09
CA LEU A 306 10.48 -1.20 5.96
C LEU A 306 10.61 -2.17 4.78
N LEU A 307 11.36 -1.79 3.74
CA LEU A 307 11.54 -2.63 2.56
C LEU A 307 12.26 -3.93 2.90
N GLU A 308 13.19 -3.92 3.86
CA GLU A 308 13.92 -5.12 4.31
C GLU A 308 13.02 -6.14 5.02
N ILE A 309 11.93 -5.67 5.62
CA ILE A 309 10.98 -6.54 6.31
C ILE A 309 9.94 -7.07 5.31
N LEU A 310 9.47 -6.24 4.38
CA LEU A 310 8.36 -6.59 3.50
C LEU A 310 8.81 -7.22 2.18
N LEU A 311 9.89 -6.73 1.59
CA LEU A 311 10.38 -7.14 0.27
C LEU A 311 11.91 -7.30 0.32
N PRO A 312 12.44 -8.23 1.14
CA PRO A 312 13.89 -8.37 1.37
C PRO A 312 14.67 -8.66 0.09
N ILE A 313 14.10 -9.39 -0.87
CA ILE A 313 14.72 -9.65 -2.18
C ILE A 313 14.99 -8.34 -2.95
N GLN A 314 14.05 -7.40 -2.91
CA GLN A 314 14.21 -6.09 -3.54
C GLN A 314 15.09 -5.15 -2.71
N ALA A 315 15.05 -5.26 -1.38
CA ALA A 315 15.98 -4.55 -0.52
C ALA A 315 17.44 -4.95 -0.79
N ALA A 316 17.71 -6.25 -0.96
CA ALA A 316 19.03 -6.77 -1.30
C ALA A 316 19.54 -6.18 -2.63
N TYR A 317 18.66 -6.06 -3.62
CA TYR A 317 18.97 -5.39 -4.89
C TYR A 317 19.40 -3.93 -4.69
N PHE A 318 18.70 -3.15 -3.85
CA PHE A 318 19.10 -1.78 -3.55
C PHE A 318 20.47 -1.71 -2.88
N VAL A 319 20.76 -2.62 -1.94
CA VAL A 319 22.06 -2.63 -1.27
C VAL A 319 23.18 -3.02 -2.23
N ARG A 320 22.99 -4.06 -3.06
CA ARG A 320 23.99 -4.56 -4.03
C ARG A 320 24.45 -3.48 -5.00
N HIS A 321 23.54 -2.59 -5.40
CA HIS A 321 23.85 -1.48 -6.32
C HIS A 321 24.20 -0.16 -5.60
N GLY A 322 24.48 -0.21 -4.29
CA GLY A 322 24.91 0.96 -3.52
C GLY A 322 23.84 2.05 -3.39
N PHE A 323 22.56 1.69 -3.46
CA PHE A 323 21.44 2.63 -3.43
C PHE A 323 21.16 3.10 -1.99
N LYS A 324 21.58 4.33 -1.66
CA LYS A 324 21.46 4.87 -0.30
C LYS A 324 20.00 5.15 0.07
N ARG A 325 19.68 5.17 1.37
CA ARG A 325 18.30 5.38 1.90
C ARG A 325 17.64 6.70 1.48
N ARG A 326 18.43 7.72 1.17
CA ARG A 326 17.99 9.05 0.74
C ARG A 326 18.36 9.35 -0.71
N ASP A 327 18.70 8.32 -1.47
CA ASP A 327 19.10 8.48 -2.85
C ASP A 327 17.93 8.97 -3.72
N LYS A 328 18.24 9.91 -4.61
CA LYS A 328 17.31 10.48 -5.58
C LYS A 328 17.48 9.86 -6.97
N ARG A 329 18.54 9.09 -7.20
CA ARG A 329 18.76 8.37 -8.44
C ARG A 329 17.60 7.40 -8.71
N SER A 330 17.44 7.03 -9.97
CA SER A 330 16.55 5.94 -10.38
C SER A 330 17.35 4.66 -10.64
N ASN A 331 16.63 3.55 -10.74
CA ASN A 331 17.13 2.24 -11.14
C ASN A 331 15.99 1.51 -11.89
N MET A 332 16.26 0.33 -12.46
CA MET A 332 15.26 -0.38 -13.26
C MET A 332 13.96 -0.64 -12.48
N LEU A 333 14.06 -1.10 -11.22
CA LEU A 333 12.90 -1.34 -10.38
C LEU A 333 12.02 -0.09 -10.24
N LEU A 334 12.63 1.03 -9.87
CA LEU A 334 11.92 2.30 -9.69
C LEU A 334 11.37 2.84 -11.02
N CYS A 335 12.07 2.64 -12.14
CA CYS A 335 11.58 3.00 -13.47
C CYS A 335 10.35 2.17 -13.89
N LEU A 336 10.34 0.85 -13.63
CA LEU A 336 9.17 -0.01 -13.88
C LEU A 336 7.95 0.48 -13.10
N PHE A 337 8.14 0.77 -11.81
CA PHE A 337 7.06 1.27 -10.96
C PHE A 337 6.65 2.71 -11.27
N SER A 338 7.57 3.57 -11.74
CA SER A 338 7.23 4.90 -12.24
C SER A 338 6.35 4.84 -13.49
N ASN A 339 6.65 3.92 -14.41
CA ASN A 339 5.82 3.67 -15.58
C ASN A 339 4.46 3.07 -15.22
N LEU A 340 4.41 2.16 -14.24
CA LEU A 340 3.15 1.69 -13.66
C LEU A 340 2.32 2.86 -13.11
N ASP A 341 2.94 3.75 -12.33
CA ASP A 341 2.25 4.88 -11.71
C ASP A 341 1.66 5.87 -12.72
N ARG A 342 2.27 6.04 -13.90
CA ARG A 342 1.72 6.86 -15.00
C ARG A 342 0.42 6.31 -15.58
N LEU A 343 0.19 5.00 -15.47
CA LEU A 343 -0.98 4.33 -16.02
C LEU A 343 -2.13 4.22 -15.02
N LEU A 344 -1.84 4.30 -13.72
CA LEU A 344 -2.80 4.05 -12.65
C LEU A 344 -3.20 5.33 -11.93
N ALA A 345 -4.33 5.27 -11.25
CA ALA A 345 -4.82 6.32 -10.38
C ALA A 345 -5.72 5.71 -9.27
N PRO A 346 -6.11 6.47 -8.22
CA PRO A 346 -6.95 5.93 -7.16
C PRO A 346 -8.30 5.35 -7.63
N ASP A 347 -8.87 5.93 -8.69
CA ASP A 347 -10.10 5.53 -9.38
C ASP A 347 -9.87 4.46 -10.47
N ARG A 348 -8.60 4.21 -10.81
CA ARG A 348 -8.17 3.29 -11.87
C ARG A 348 -7.03 2.38 -11.37
N PRO A 349 -7.30 1.51 -10.38
CA PRO A 349 -6.28 0.64 -9.82
C PRO A 349 -5.98 -0.56 -10.73
N CYS A 350 -4.88 -1.26 -10.42
CA CYS A 350 -4.60 -2.57 -11.02
C CYS A 350 -4.82 -3.73 -10.03
N HIS A 351 -4.97 -4.94 -10.56
CA HIS A 351 -4.94 -6.14 -9.72
C HIS A 351 -3.50 -6.44 -9.26
N GLY A 352 -3.36 -7.01 -8.05
CA GLY A 352 -2.04 -7.24 -7.46
C GLY A 352 -1.12 -8.20 -8.22
N SER A 353 -1.67 -8.95 -9.18
CA SER A 353 -0.88 -9.83 -10.06
C SER A 353 0.08 -9.04 -10.95
N LEU A 354 -0.28 -7.81 -11.32
CA LEU A 354 0.55 -6.97 -12.18
C LEU A 354 1.84 -6.55 -11.46
N TRP A 355 1.73 -5.91 -10.30
CA TRP A 355 2.92 -5.47 -9.57
C TRP A 355 3.75 -6.65 -9.04
N PHE A 356 3.11 -7.76 -8.65
CA PHE A 356 3.85 -8.94 -8.21
C PHE A 356 4.62 -9.58 -9.38
N GLY A 357 4.02 -9.65 -10.57
CA GLY A 357 4.71 -10.06 -11.80
C GLY A 357 5.89 -9.14 -12.16
N ILE A 358 5.74 -7.82 -11.98
CA ILE A 358 6.83 -6.85 -12.19
C ILE A 358 8.00 -7.10 -11.24
N LEU A 359 7.74 -7.36 -9.95
CA LEU A 359 8.79 -7.66 -8.98
C LEU A 359 9.59 -8.93 -9.35
N ALA A 360 8.89 -9.98 -9.78
CA ALA A 360 9.52 -11.23 -10.18
C ALA A 360 10.31 -11.08 -11.48
N PHE A 361 9.74 -10.39 -12.47
CA PHE A 361 10.42 -10.06 -13.71
C PHE A 361 11.71 -9.27 -13.46
N HIS A 362 11.62 -8.18 -12.70
CA HIS A 362 12.79 -7.37 -12.35
C HIS A 362 13.89 -8.21 -11.70
N LYS A 363 13.54 -9.07 -10.74
CA LYS A 363 14.52 -9.90 -10.06
C LYS A 363 15.14 -10.94 -11.01
N ALA A 364 14.39 -11.52 -11.95
CA ALA A 364 14.94 -12.44 -12.94
C ALA A 364 15.99 -11.76 -13.85
N VAL A 365 15.68 -10.57 -14.38
CA VAL A 365 16.62 -9.81 -15.23
C VAL A 365 17.80 -9.27 -14.40
N SER A 366 17.59 -8.92 -13.13
CA SER A 366 18.67 -8.50 -12.24
C SER A 366 19.63 -9.65 -11.86
N ASP A 367 19.19 -10.90 -11.86
CA ASP A 367 20.04 -12.07 -11.61
C ASP A 367 20.80 -12.51 -12.86
N GLN A 368 20.15 -12.39 -14.02
CA GLN A 368 20.70 -12.74 -15.32
C GLN A 368 20.42 -11.58 -16.28
N PRO A 369 21.37 -10.65 -16.46
CA PRO A 369 21.21 -9.55 -17.42
C PRO A 369 20.84 -10.06 -18.80
N GLN A 370 19.84 -9.42 -19.43
CA GLN A 370 19.24 -9.90 -20.67
C GLN A 370 19.53 -8.95 -21.83
N ASN A 371 19.59 -9.51 -23.04
CA ASN A 371 19.65 -8.71 -24.25
C ASN A 371 18.31 -7.93 -24.40
N PRO A 372 18.35 -6.61 -24.70
CA PRO A 372 17.13 -5.81 -24.89
C PRO A 372 16.14 -6.39 -25.91
N MET A 373 16.63 -7.11 -26.92
CA MET A 373 15.80 -7.79 -27.92
C MET A 373 15.06 -8.99 -27.34
N VAL A 374 15.69 -9.77 -26.46
CA VAL A 374 15.06 -10.90 -25.74
C VAL A 374 13.92 -10.37 -24.89
N VAL A 375 14.16 -9.27 -24.18
CA VAL A 375 13.13 -8.69 -23.33
C VAL A 375 11.97 -8.10 -24.15
N ALA A 376 12.25 -7.49 -25.30
CA ALA A 376 11.23 -7.03 -26.23
C ALA A 376 10.38 -8.18 -26.78
N ALA A 377 11.03 -9.25 -27.26
CA ALA A 377 10.37 -10.44 -27.76
C ALA A 377 9.54 -11.13 -26.66
N PHE A 378 10.05 -11.19 -25.43
CA PHE A 378 9.33 -11.69 -24.26
C PHE A 378 8.04 -10.90 -24.00
N CYS A 379 8.10 -9.56 -24.03
CA CYS A 379 6.93 -8.71 -23.82
C CYS A 379 5.88 -8.88 -24.94
N LEU A 380 6.33 -8.96 -26.18
CA LEU A 380 5.47 -9.15 -27.35
C LEU A 380 4.82 -10.53 -27.33
N ALA A 381 5.57 -11.59 -27.01
CA ALA A 381 5.05 -12.94 -26.87
C ALA A 381 4.01 -13.01 -25.76
N LEU A 382 4.26 -12.35 -24.61
CA LEU A 382 3.30 -12.27 -23.52
C LEU A 382 2.01 -11.54 -23.93
N HIS A 383 2.14 -10.45 -24.69
CA HIS A 383 0.99 -9.69 -25.21
C HIS A 383 0.18 -10.49 -26.23
N ASN A 384 0.86 -11.22 -27.11
CA ASN A 384 0.24 -11.99 -28.21
C ASN A 384 -0.26 -13.37 -27.77
N GLY A 385 -0.16 -13.72 -26.49
CA GLY A 385 -0.65 -15.00 -25.96
C GLY A 385 0.24 -16.19 -26.31
N GLY A 386 1.54 -15.97 -26.44
CA GLY A 386 2.54 -17.02 -26.69
C GLY A 386 2.96 -17.18 -28.15
N ASP A 387 2.55 -16.30 -29.06
CA ASP A 387 3.02 -16.32 -30.45
C ASP A 387 4.46 -15.82 -30.55
N MET A 388 5.41 -16.76 -30.48
CA MET A 388 6.84 -16.46 -30.55
C MET A 388 7.31 -16.01 -31.92
N SER A 389 6.71 -16.53 -32.99
CA SER A 389 7.16 -16.19 -34.35
C SER A 389 6.87 -14.73 -34.64
N GLU A 390 5.63 -14.31 -34.38
CA GLU A 390 5.23 -12.92 -34.56
C GLU A 390 6.00 -11.98 -33.61
N ALA A 391 6.19 -12.40 -32.35
CA ALA A 391 6.91 -11.61 -31.36
C ALA A 391 8.37 -11.34 -31.76
N VAL A 392 9.08 -12.36 -32.26
CA VAL A 392 10.47 -12.23 -32.72
C VAL A 392 10.56 -11.37 -33.97
N ASP A 393 9.65 -11.55 -34.94
CA ASP A 393 9.64 -10.77 -36.17
C ASP A 393 9.39 -9.28 -35.89
N ILE A 394 8.50 -8.96 -34.95
CA ILE A 394 8.26 -7.58 -34.52
C ILE A 394 9.47 -7.06 -33.73
N ALA A 395 10.05 -7.86 -32.82
CA ALA A 395 11.18 -7.44 -32.01
C ALA A 395 12.39 -7.01 -32.86
N ARG A 396 12.67 -7.73 -33.95
CA ARG A 396 13.75 -7.38 -34.90
C ARG A 396 13.53 -6.08 -35.65
N ARG A 397 12.27 -5.67 -35.82
CA ARG A 397 11.92 -4.42 -36.50
C ARG A 397 12.00 -3.20 -35.58
N ILE A 398 12.28 -3.40 -34.29
CA ILE A 398 12.42 -2.30 -33.33
C ILE A 398 13.76 -1.60 -33.58
N THR A 399 13.68 -0.39 -34.13
CA THR A 399 14.84 0.50 -34.34
C THR A 399 15.04 1.50 -33.21
N ARG A 400 14.18 1.44 -32.19
CA ARG A 400 14.16 2.40 -31.09
C ARG A 400 15.36 2.18 -30.16
N PRO A 401 16.04 3.26 -29.71
CA PRO A 401 17.13 3.10 -28.75
C PRO A 401 16.60 2.59 -27.41
N TYR A 402 17.33 1.65 -26.82
CA TYR A 402 17.10 1.19 -25.45
C TYR A 402 17.89 2.05 -24.46
N ASP A 403 17.51 2.00 -23.19
CA ASP A 403 18.19 2.72 -22.11
C ASP A 403 19.47 1.99 -21.68
N VAL A 404 20.62 2.49 -22.13
CA VAL A 404 21.95 1.93 -21.83
C VAL A 404 22.35 2.14 -20.36
N SER A 405 21.65 2.99 -19.60
CA SER A 405 21.98 3.24 -18.19
C SER A 405 21.55 2.12 -17.24
N LEU A 406 20.76 1.14 -17.72
CA LEU A 406 20.24 0.04 -16.92
C LEU A 406 21.26 -1.13 -16.86
N PRO A 407 21.83 -1.45 -15.69
CA PRO A 407 22.82 -2.52 -15.55
C PRO A 407 22.24 -3.93 -15.76
N GLU A 408 20.90 -4.07 -15.75
CA GLU A 408 20.20 -5.32 -16.00
C GLU A 408 20.08 -5.67 -17.50
N LEU A 409 20.47 -4.75 -18.39
CA LEU A 409 20.51 -5.00 -19.83
C LEU A 409 21.94 -5.30 -20.28
N SER A 410 22.13 -6.40 -21.00
CA SER A 410 23.42 -6.74 -21.62
C SER A 410 23.61 -6.01 -22.94
N GLU A 411 24.84 -6.01 -23.45
CA GLU A 411 25.13 -5.49 -24.79
C GLU A 411 24.33 -6.27 -25.85
N PRO A 412 23.75 -5.58 -26.85
CA PRO A 412 22.94 -6.21 -27.88
C PRO A 412 23.81 -7.13 -28.73
N GLN A 413 23.44 -8.40 -28.76
CA GLN A 413 24.01 -9.42 -29.65
C GLN A 413 23.01 -9.77 -30.74
N ASP A 414 23.50 -9.99 -31.96
CA ASP A 414 22.69 -10.49 -33.07
C ASP A 414 22.45 -12.00 -32.89
N LEU A 415 21.29 -12.32 -32.32
CA LEU A 415 20.85 -13.70 -32.09
C LEU A 415 20.05 -14.23 -33.29
N ASP A 416 20.31 -15.48 -33.67
CA ASP A 416 19.47 -16.19 -34.63
C ASP A 416 18.07 -16.46 -34.03
N THR A 417 17.09 -16.77 -34.88
CA THR A 417 15.69 -16.92 -34.42
C THR A 417 15.55 -18.00 -33.36
N LYS A 418 16.32 -19.10 -33.48
CA LYS A 418 16.23 -20.22 -32.55
C LYS A 418 16.81 -19.88 -31.19
N SER A 419 17.97 -19.22 -31.14
CA SER A 419 18.57 -18.79 -29.86
C SER A 419 17.73 -17.73 -29.18
N LEU A 420 17.19 -16.76 -29.94
CA LEU A 420 16.31 -15.73 -29.37
C LEU A 420 15.05 -16.35 -28.72
N VAL A 421 14.41 -17.32 -29.38
CA VAL A 421 13.26 -18.03 -28.80
C VAL A 421 13.67 -18.83 -27.56
N ALA A 422 14.85 -19.47 -27.57
CA ALA A 422 15.36 -20.20 -26.42
C ALA A 422 15.58 -19.28 -25.21
N GLU A 423 16.24 -18.12 -25.41
CA GLU A 423 16.47 -17.13 -24.36
C GLU A 423 15.16 -16.54 -23.81
N VAL A 424 14.15 -16.30 -24.66
CA VAL A 424 12.82 -15.85 -24.21
C VAL A 424 12.15 -16.90 -23.32
N VAL A 425 12.25 -18.17 -23.67
CA VAL A 425 11.72 -19.29 -22.87
C VAL A 425 12.48 -19.42 -21.54
N ASP A 426 13.80 -19.30 -21.58
CA ASP A 426 14.65 -19.36 -20.40
C ASP A 426 14.38 -18.18 -19.45
N LEU A 427 14.19 -16.97 -19.99
CA LEU A 427 13.75 -15.82 -19.20
C LEU A 427 12.41 -16.09 -18.52
N ALA A 428 11.41 -16.64 -19.22
CA ALA A 428 10.14 -17.00 -18.62
C ALA A 428 10.27 -18.07 -17.51
N ALA A 429 11.17 -19.04 -17.69
CA ALA A 429 11.49 -20.04 -16.67
C ALA A 429 12.16 -19.38 -15.45
N SER A 430 13.10 -18.46 -15.65
CA SER A 430 13.75 -17.68 -14.60
C SER A 430 12.74 -16.84 -13.81
N VAL A 431 11.77 -16.20 -14.46
CA VAL A 431 10.69 -15.47 -13.78
C VAL A 431 9.84 -16.40 -12.92
N LYS A 432 9.47 -17.59 -13.42
CA LYS A 432 8.71 -18.59 -12.64
C LYS A 432 9.50 -19.11 -11.44
N LEU A 433 10.80 -19.34 -11.58
CA LEU A 433 11.68 -19.72 -10.49
C LEU A 433 11.81 -18.61 -9.44
N VAL A 434 11.89 -17.35 -9.86
CA VAL A 434 11.90 -16.22 -8.93
C VAL A 434 10.58 -16.11 -8.17
N LEU A 435 9.44 -16.33 -8.83
CA LEU A 435 8.13 -16.33 -8.16
C LEU A 435 8.08 -17.37 -7.04
N SER A 436 8.58 -18.59 -7.25
CA SER A 436 8.60 -19.61 -6.20
C SER A 436 9.48 -19.19 -5.03
N LYS A 437 10.68 -18.64 -5.30
CA LYS A 437 11.58 -18.09 -4.27
C LYS A 437 10.96 -16.94 -3.48
N MET A 438 10.21 -16.05 -4.13
CA MET A 438 9.52 -14.93 -3.46
C MET A 438 8.37 -15.37 -2.53
N THR A 439 7.89 -16.60 -2.70
CA THR A 439 6.83 -17.20 -1.87
C THR A 439 7.34 -18.25 -0.90
N ASP A 440 8.65 -18.45 -0.82
CA ASP A 440 9.29 -19.47 0.02
C ASP A 440 10.02 -18.79 1.18
N GLU A 441 9.68 -19.20 2.41
CA GLU A 441 10.20 -18.59 3.64
C GLU A 441 11.73 -18.75 3.77
N TYR A 442 12.29 -19.85 3.28
CA TYR A 442 13.74 -20.08 3.32
C TYR A 442 14.46 -19.05 2.45
N TYR A 443 14.07 -18.91 1.18
CA TYR A 443 14.73 -17.96 0.27
C TYR A 443 14.54 -16.50 0.69
N VAL A 444 13.36 -16.15 1.20
CA VAL A 444 13.09 -14.81 1.73
C VAL A 444 13.96 -14.51 2.94
N SER A 445 14.12 -15.47 3.87
CA SER A 445 15.00 -15.32 5.05
C SER A 445 16.47 -15.15 4.69
N GLN A 446 16.93 -15.74 3.58
CA GLN A 446 18.31 -15.64 3.11
C GLN A 446 18.56 -14.41 2.25
N ALA A 447 17.53 -13.70 1.78
CA ALA A 447 17.72 -12.59 0.84
C ALA A 447 18.62 -11.46 1.38
N MET A 448 18.67 -11.28 2.70
CA MET A 448 19.50 -10.27 3.38
C MET A 448 20.68 -10.89 4.16
N SER A 449 21.03 -12.17 3.94
CA SER A 449 22.09 -12.89 4.69
C SER A 449 23.45 -12.19 4.62
N ASP A 450 23.76 -11.60 3.48
CA ASP A 450 25.03 -10.94 3.20
C ASP A 450 25.15 -9.57 3.92
N TYR A 451 24.09 -9.14 4.60
CA TYR A 451 23.97 -7.85 5.26
C TYR A 451 23.58 -8.02 6.74
N PRO A 452 24.52 -8.41 7.62
CA PRO A 452 24.22 -8.79 9.02
C PRO A 452 23.67 -7.65 9.90
N LYS A 453 23.76 -6.39 9.44
CA LYS A 453 23.14 -5.23 10.11
C LYS A 453 21.66 -5.04 9.75
N ALA A 454 21.17 -5.71 8.70
CA ALA A 454 19.78 -5.65 8.29
C ALA A 454 18.90 -6.53 9.18
N PRO A 455 17.62 -6.17 9.39
CA PRO A 455 16.70 -7.05 10.10
C PRO A 455 16.50 -8.34 9.30
N GLN A 456 16.61 -9.49 9.98
CA GLN A 456 16.22 -10.76 9.37
C GLN A 456 14.70 -10.82 9.25
N SER A 457 14.21 -11.21 8.08
CA SER A 457 12.78 -11.36 7.82
C SER A 457 12.51 -12.58 6.96
N ASP A 458 11.62 -13.44 7.43
CA ASP A 458 11.03 -14.59 6.74
C ASP A 458 9.59 -14.28 6.27
N MET A 459 9.24 -13.00 6.15
CA MET A 459 7.88 -12.53 5.95
C MET A 459 7.34 -12.82 4.54
N VAL A 460 6.67 -13.96 4.38
CA VAL A 460 5.90 -14.28 3.18
C VAL A 460 4.41 -14.01 3.41
N PHE A 461 3.87 -12.96 2.76
CA PHE A 461 2.46 -12.58 2.87
C PHE A 461 1.67 -12.70 1.55
N ILE A 462 2.30 -13.13 0.46
CA ILE A 462 1.65 -13.32 -0.84
C ILE A 462 0.72 -14.54 -0.79
N PRO A 463 -0.59 -14.40 -1.05
CA PRO A 463 -1.51 -15.53 -1.06
C PRO A 463 -1.25 -16.50 -2.22
N LEU A 464 -1.47 -17.80 -2.02
CA LEU A 464 -1.31 -18.83 -3.06
C LEU A 464 -2.15 -18.51 -4.32
N ALA A 465 -3.37 -18.00 -4.15
CA ALA A 465 -4.22 -17.61 -5.27
C ALA A 465 -3.59 -16.52 -6.15
N LEU A 466 -2.88 -15.57 -5.54
CA LEU A 466 -2.17 -14.53 -6.27
C LEU A 466 -0.95 -15.11 -7.01
N TYR A 467 -0.18 -15.97 -6.34
CA TYR A 467 0.94 -16.69 -6.94
C TYR A 467 0.52 -17.47 -8.19
N LEU A 468 -0.53 -18.31 -8.09
CA LEU A 468 -1.05 -19.09 -9.22
C LEU A 468 -1.51 -18.19 -10.38
N LYS A 469 -2.11 -17.04 -10.08
CA LYS A 469 -2.56 -16.08 -11.10
C LYS A 469 -1.39 -15.44 -11.84
N VAL A 470 -0.28 -15.16 -11.16
CA VAL A 470 0.93 -14.64 -11.80
C VAL A 470 1.68 -15.73 -12.58
N LEU A 471 1.71 -16.97 -12.09
CA LEU A 471 2.23 -18.10 -12.88
C LEU A 471 1.51 -18.24 -14.22
N ARG A 472 0.16 -18.25 -14.19
CA ARG A 472 -0.68 -18.26 -15.40
C ARG A 472 -0.37 -17.10 -16.36
N MET A 473 0.04 -15.95 -15.83
CA MET A 473 0.45 -14.82 -16.68
C MET A 473 1.59 -15.24 -17.61
N PHE A 474 2.62 -15.93 -17.10
CA PHE A 474 3.80 -16.34 -17.86
C PHE A 474 3.72 -17.77 -18.45
N GLU A 475 2.64 -18.50 -18.21
CA GLU A 475 2.45 -19.86 -18.74
C GLU A 475 2.28 -19.92 -20.26
N CYS A 476 1.81 -18.85 -20.92
CA CYS A 476 1.67 -18.82 -22.38
C CYS A 476 3.01 -18.87 -23.13
N ILE A 477 4.11 -18.56 -22.45
CA ILE A 477 5.47 -18.67 -23.01
C ILE A 477 5.97 -20.10 -22.81
N GLN A 478 5.85 -20.92 -23.87
CA GLN A 478 6.29 -22.32 -23.89
C GLN A 478 6.99 -22.66 -25.21
N LYS A 479 7.76 -23.76 -25.21
CA LYS A 479 8.42 -24.28 -26.42
C LYS A 479 7.46 -24.81 -27.49
N HIS A 480 6.20 -25.11 -27.14
CA HIS A 480 5.25 -25.81 -28.03
C HIS A 480 4.01 -24.98 -28.36
N GLY A 481 4.23 -23.91 -29.12
CA GLY A 481 3.16 -23.17 -29.82
C GLY A 481 2.14 -22.46 -28.92
N ARG A 482 1.26 -21.71 -29.58
CA ARG A 482 0.24 -20.85 -28.96
C ARG A 482 -0.66 -21.65 -28.00
N GLU A 483 -0.89 -21.11 -26.80
CA GLU A 483 -1.85 -21.66 -25.85
C GLU A 483 -3.26 -21.68 -26.48
N ARG A 484 -3.89 -22.86 -26.59
CA ARG A 484 -5.24 -22.98 -27.16
C ARG A 484 -6.22 -22.14 -26.31
N GLY A 485 -6.84 -21.15 -26.93
CA GLY A 485 -7.81 -20.26 -26.29
C GLY A 485 -7.26 -18.91 -25.83
N CYS A 486 -5.97 -18.60 -26.07
CA CYS A 486 -5.44 -17.28 -25.78
C CYS A 486 -5.69 -16.31 -26.95
N VAL A 487 -6.59 -15.34 -26.72
CA VAL A 487 -6.89 -14.28 -27.68
C VAL A 487 -6.08 -13.05 -27.27
N PRO A 488 -5.22 -12.51 -28.14
CA PRO A 488 -4.53 -11.27 -27.85
C PRO A 488 -5.53 -10.13 -27.79
N LYS A 489 -5.30 -9.20 -26.87
CA LYS A 489 -6.18 -8.04 -26.73
C LYS A 489 -6.14 -7.18 -28.00
N LEU A 490 -7.29 -7.04 -28.64
CA LEU A 490 -7.49 -6.18 -29.79
C LEU A 490 -7.71 -4.72 -29.32
N GLY A 491 -6.65 -3.92 -29.26
CA GLY A 491 -6.72 -2.47 -29.06
C GLY A 491 -5.78 -1.88 -28.01
N LYS A 492 -5.46 -0.59 -28.19
CA LYS A 492 -4.47 0.14 -27.36
C LYS A 492 -5.02 0.71 -26.04
N LYS A 493 -6.35 0.78 -25.86
CA LYS A 493 -6.99 1.40 -24.68
C LYS A 493 -7.05 0.40 -23.53
N ILE A 494 -6.61 0.80 -22.34
CA ILE A 494 -6.65 -0.04 -21.14
C ILE A 494 -8.10 -0.14 -20.63
N ASN A 495 -8.58 -1.35 -20.37
CA ASN A 495 -9.84 -1.56 -19.67
C ASN A 495 -9.55 -1.70 -18.16
N TYR A 496 -9.77 -0.62 -17.42
CA TYR A 496 -9.42 -0.56 -16.00
C TYR A 496 -10.27 -1.45 -15.11
N GLU A 497 -11.52 -1.75 -15.49
CA GLU A 497 -12.37 -2.68 -14.75
C GLU A 497 -11.80 -4.10 -14.83
N LEU A 498 -11.47 -4.55 -16.04
CA LEU A 498 -10.83 -5.85 -16.27
C LEU A 498 -9.43 -5.91 -15.63
N LEU A 499 -8.68 -4.81 -15.66
CA LEU A 499 -7.36 -4.72 -15.03
C LEU A 499 -7.45 -4.85 -13.51
N ALA A 500 -8.44 -4.22 -12.87
CA ALA A 500 -8.70 -4.29 -11.44
C ALA A 500 -9.17 -5.69 -11.01
N MET A 501 -9.95 -6.38 -11.84
CA MET A 501 -10.34 -7.79 -11.65
C MET A 501 -9.19 -8.77 -11.92
N GLY A 502 -8.11 -8.31 -12.57
CA GLY A 502 -6.96 -9.11 -12.94
C GLY A 502 -7.25 -10.09 -14.07
N ASN A 503 -8.03 -9.67 -15.06
CA ASN A 503 -8.17 -10.40 -16.31
C ASN A 503 -6.78 -10.62 -16.95
N LEU A 504 -6.50 -11.84 -17.41
CA LEU A 504 -5.17 -12.22 -17.87
C LEU A 504 -4.70 -11.43 -19.10
N GLU A 505 -5.58 -11.22 -20.09
CA GLU A 505 -5.24 -10.50 -21.32
C GLU A 505 -4.87 -9.05 -21.03
N GLU A 506 -5.68 -8.40 -20.18
CA GLU A 506 -5.47 -7.02 -19.78
C GLU A 506 -4.19 -6.85 -18.95
N VAL A 507 -3.97 -7.75 -17.98
CA VAL A 507 -2.75 -7.73 -17.14
C VAL A 507 -1.50 -7.97 -18.00
N ARG A 508 -1.51 -8.94 -18.92
CA ARG A 508 -0.39 -9.21 -19.84
C ARG A 508 -0.10 -8.00 -20.74
N HIS A 509 -1.14 -7.38 -21.29
CA HIS A 509 -1.01 -6.18 -22.12
C HIS A 509 -0.38 -5.01 -21.35
N VAL A 510 -0.88 -4.71 -20.15
CA VAL A 510 -0.35 -3.60 -19.34
C VAL A 510 1.07 -3.90 -18.85
N PHE A 511 1.35 -5.15 -18.44
CA PHE A 511 2.69 -5.58 -18.08
C PHE A 511 3.68 -5.36 -19.23
N ALA A 512 3.35 -5.87 -20.44
CA ALA A 512 4.21 -5.75 -21.62
C ALA A 512 4.50 -4.28 -21.94
N ARG A 513 3.48 -3.42 -21.86
CA ARG A 513 3.62 -1.97 -22.08
C ARG A 513 4.56 -1.33 -21.05
N ILE A 514 4.44 -1.65 -19.77
CA ILE A 514 5.28 -1.08 -18.71
C ILE A 514 6.76 -1.45 -18.94
N VAL A 515 7.03 -2.74 -19.17
CA VAL A 515 8.39 -3.22 -19.40
C VAL A 515 8.97 -2.60 -20.66
N PHE A 516 8.19 -2.54 -21.74
CA PHE A 516 8.61 -1.93 -23.00
C PHE A 516 8.93 -0.43 -22.85
N ASP A 517 8.05 0.33 -22.19
CA ASP A 517 8.25 1.77 -21.94
C ASP A 517 9.41 2.05 -20.97
N THR A 518 9.82 1.06 -20.16
CA THR A 518 11.01 1.16 -19.29
C THR A 518 12.30 0.95 -20.08
N ILE A 519 12.32 -0.05 -20.97
CA ILE A 519 13.53 -0.41 -21.73
C ILE A 519 13.74 0.52 -22.91
N TYR A 520 12.65 0.89 -23.58
CA TYR A 520 12.64 1.80 -24.71
C TYR A 520 11.83 3.04 -24.31
N PRO A 521 12.40 4.01 -23.59
CA PRO A 521 11.69 5.22 -23.16
C PRO A 521 11.44 6.20 -24.32
N LEU A 522 10.37 7.00 -24.25
CA LEU A 522 9.96 7.94 -25.34
C LEU A 522 10.89 9.16 -25.43
N THR A 523 11.57 9.48 -24.34
CA THR A 523 12.47 10.63 -24.24
C THR A 523 13.74 10.45 -25.08
N LEU A 524 14.28 9.23 -25.19
CA LEU A 524 15.48 8.94 -26.00
C LEU A 524 15.26 9.08 -27.51
N THR A 525 14.00 9.10 -27.96
CA THR A 525 13.66 9.30 -29.37
C THR A 525 13.61 10.78 -29.74
N GLN A 526 13.36 11.67 -28.77
CA GLN A 526 13.27 13.13 -28.99
C GLN A 526 14.65 13.81 -29.04
N SER A 527 15.68 13.23 -28.41
CA SER A 527 17.04 13.77 -28.38
C SER A 527 17.86 13.54 -29.65
N ARG A 528 17.31 12.85 -30.66
CA ARG A 528 17.94 12.66 -32.00
C ARG A 528 17.32 13.54 -33.10
N THR A 529 16.30 14.32 -32.76
CA THR A 529 15.59 15.24 -33.69
C THR A 529 15.85 16.71 -33.40
N MET A 530 16.76 17.00 -32.47
CA MET A 530 17.46 18.29 -32.33
C MET A 530 18.92 18.05 -32.64
#